data_AF-A0A933C032-F1
#
_entry.id   AF-A0A933C032-F1
#
_cell.length_a   1.000
_cell.length_b   1.000
_cell.length_c   1.000
_cell.angle_alpha   90.00
_cell.angle_beta   90.00
_cell.angle_gamma   90.00
#
_symmetry.space_group_name_H-M   'P 1'
#
loop_
_entity.id
_entity.type
_entity.pdbx_description
1 polymer ?
#
loop_
_entity_poly.entity_id
_entity_poly.type
_entity_poly.pdbx_seq_one_letter_code
_entity_poly.pdbx_strand_id
1 'polypeptide(L)'
;MARARREPFRLDAGEARGAAESGETAPRAHEPEHLVVGHVSKPHGTRGEVFVWPLTDRPEVIFADDAEVLLGGEQGQPGEAPETLRVERSRPFKRGLLIKFDG
;
A
#
# COMPACT_ATOMS: atom_id res chain seq x y z
N MET A 1 -24.78 41.03 14.73
CA MET A 1 -23.85 41.08 15.87
C MET A 1 -24.48 40.37 17.06
N ALA A 2 -23.87 39.30 17.55
CA ALA A 2 -23.87 38.89 18.97
C ALA A 2 -22.98 37.65 19.08
N ARG A 3 -21.73 37.86 19.50
CA ARG A 3 -20.76 36.80 19.78
C ARG A 3 -21.21 36.01 21.00
N ALA A 4 -21.51 34.72 20.83
CA ALA A 4 -21.63 33.81 21.95
C ALA A 4 -20.25 33.66 22.60
N ARG A 5 -20.17 34.07 23.86
CA ARG A 5 -18.95 34.10 24.68
C ARG A 5 -18.59 32.68 25.10
N ARG A 6 -17.31 32.36 24.95
CA ARG A 6 -16.65 31.18 25.53
C ARG A 6 -16.62 31.33 27.04
N GLU A 7 -17.01 30.28 27.74
CA GLU A 7 -16.80 30.08 29.17
C GLU A 7 -15.87 28.86 29.36
N PRO A 8 -15.07 28.84 30.43
CA PRO A 8 -13.73 28.26 30.43
C PRO A 8 -13.65 26.75 30.66
N PHE A 9 -12.66 26.16 29.98
CA PHE A 9 -12.15 24.82 30.18
C PHE A 9 -11.57 24.67 31.59
N ARG A 10 -12.26 23.90 32.44
CA ARG A 10 -11.83 23.56 33.80
C ARG A 10 -11.03 22.26 33.73
N LEU A 11 -9.75 22.32 34.05
CA LEU A 11 -8.89 21.15 34.23
C LEU A 11 -8.99 20.73 35.70
N ASP A 12 -9.70 19.64 35.97
CA ASP A 12 -9.57 18.91 37.22
C ASP A 12 -8.33 18.02 37.13
N ALA A 13 -7.27 18.47 37.80
CA ALA A 13 -6.11 17.64 38.12
C ALA A 13 -6.49 16.74 39.31
N GLY A 14 -6.57 15.44 39.07
CA GLY A 14 -6.86 14.43 40.09
C GLY A 14 -6.28 13.09 39.69
N GLU A 15 -5.00 12.92 40.00
CA GLU A 15 -4.26 11.67 39.83
C GLU A 15 -4.72 10.63 40.87
N ALA A 16 -5.16 9.45 40.43
CA ALA A 16 -5.15 8.26 41.25
C ALA A 16 -5.00 7.00 40.38
N ARG A 17 -3.94 6.27 40.69
CA ARG A 17 -3.50 5.00 40.13
C ARG A 17 -4.54 3.90 40.39
N GLY A 18 -4.63 2.93 39.49
CA GLY A 18 -5.10 1.60 39.86
C GLY A 18 -5.76 0.78 38.76
N ALA A 19 -5.02 -0.25 38.32
CA ALA A 19 -5.52 -1.56 37.91
C ALA A 19 -6.38 -1.69 36.62
N ALA A 20 -5.68 -2.10 35.57
CA ALA A 20 -6.02 -3.17 34.62
C ALA A 20 -7.48 -3.66 34.53
N GLU A 21 -8.08 -3.44 33.35
CA GLU A 21 -8.98 -4.41 32.72
C GLU A 21 -8.57 -4.59 31.26
N SER A 22 -7.69 -5.58 31.10
CA SER A 22 -7.51 -6.51 29.99
C SER A 22 -8.62 -6.52 28.93
N GLY A 23 -8.49 -5.65 27.92
CA GLY A 23 -8.91 -6.01 26.57
C GLY A 23 -7.85 -6.94 26.01
N GLU A 24 -8.19 -8.23 25.90
CA GLU A 24 -7.37 -9.26 25.27
C GLU A 24 -6.74 -8.71 23.97
N THR A 25 -5.45 -8.38 24.02
CA THR A 25 -4.68 -8.08 22.82
C THR A 25 -4.57 -9.41 22.10
N ALA A 26 -5.55 -9.70 21.24
CA ALA A 26 -5.33 -10.57 20.10
C ALA A 26 -3.97 -10.14 19.50
N PRO A 27 -3.03 -11.08 19.26
CA PRO A 27 -1.73 -10.72 18.76
C PRO A 27 -1.97 -9.84 17.53
N ARG A 28 -1.48 -8.59 17.56
CA ARG A 28 -1.47 -7.75 16.36
C ARG A 28 -0.76 -8.59 15.33
N ALA A 29 -1.50 -9.07 14.33
CA ALA A 29 -0.93 -9.80 13.22
C ALA A 29 0.27 -8.98 12.75
N HIS A 30 1.44 -9.62 12.67
CA HIS A 30 2.67 -8.96 12.27
C HIS A 30 2.39 -8.18 10.99
N GLU A 31 2.76 -6.90 10.94
CA GLU A 31 2.60 -6.13 9.71
C GLU A 31 3.36 -6.88 8.60
N PRO A 32 2.72 -7.13 7.45
CA PRO A 32 3.36 -7.88 6.40
C PRO A 32 4.55 -7.07 5.88
N GLU A 33 5.71 -7.72 5.75
CA GLU A 33 6.91 -7.09 5.20
C GLU A 33 6.71 -6.66 3.73
N HIS A 34 5.88 -7.42 3.00
CA HIS A 34 5.58 -7.20 1.59
C HIS A 34 4.07 -7.14 1.34
N LEU A 35 3.66 -6.27 0.42
CA LEU A 35 2.28 -6.08 0.01
C LEU A 35 2.13 -6.33 -1.49
N VAL A 36 1.13 -7.13 -1.86
CA VAL A 36 0.79 -7.37 -3.26
C VAL A 36 0.02 -6.18 -3.81
N VAL A 37 0.61 -5.46 -4.77
CA VAL A 37 0.08 -4.21 -5.30
C VAL A 37 -0.50 -4.31 -6.72
N GLY A 38 -0.23 -5.42 -7.41
CA GLY A 38 -0.76 -5.67 -8.73
C GLY A 38 -0.62 -7.13 -9.15
N HIS A 39 -1.39 -7.51 -10.16
CA HIS A 39 -1.38 -8.84 -10.75
C HIS A 39 -0.99 -8.77 -12.22
N VAL A 40 0.17 -9.34 -12.56
CA VAL A 40 0.65 -9.49 -13.95
C VAL A 40 -0.18 -10.56 -14.63
N SER A 41 -0.72 -10.27 -15.81
CA SER A 41 -1.62 -11.20 -16.50
C SER A 41 -1.05 -11.76 -17.79
N LYS A 42 -0.84 -10.91 -18.80
CA LYS A 42 -0.42 -11.33 -20.13
C LYS A 42 0.56 -10.34 -20.76
N PRO A 43 1.44 -10.82 -21.65
CA PRO A 43 2.24 -9.95 -22.49
C PRO A 43 1.34 -9.09 -23.38
N HIS A 44 1.85 -7.91 -23.75
CA HIS A 44 1.16 -6.93 -24.56
C HIS A 44 2.06 -6.31 -25.62
N GLY A 45 1.60 -6.41 -26.89
CA GLY A 45 2.31 -5.85 -28.03
C GLY A 45 3.67 -6.51 -28.28
N THR A 46 4.49 -5.86 -29.09
CA THR A 46 5.82 -6.36 -29.50
C THR A 46 6.98 -5.62 -28.82
N ARG A 47 6.67 -4.69 -27.91
CA ARG A 47 7.65 -3.81 -27.24
C ARG A 47 7.95 -4.20 -25.78
N GLY A 48 7.60 -5.43 -25.39
CA GLY A 48 7.85 -5.95 -24.05
C GLY A 48 6.96 -5.36 -22.95
N GLU A 49 5.78 -4.81 -23.27
CA GLU A 49 4.83 -4.36 -22.24
C GLU A 49 4.07 -5.57 -21.67
N VAL A 50 3.67 -5.51 -20.40
CA VAL A 50 2.76 -6.48 -19.78
C VAL A 50 1.51 -5.78 -19.27
N PHE A 51 0.38 -6.48 -19.29
CA PHE A 51 -0.85 -5.99 -18.67
C PHE A 51 -0.85 -6.32 -17.17
N VAL A 52 -1.01 -5.28 -16.35
CA VAL A 52 -1.12 -5.38 -14.89
C VAL A 52 -2.51 -4.92 -14.43
N TRP A 53 -3.16 -5.75 -13.63
CA TRP A 53 -4.35 -5.37 -12.86
C TRP A 53 -3.90 -4.69 -11.56
N PRO A 54 -4.27 -3.43 -11.31
CA PRO A 54 -3.92 -2.76 -10.07
C PRO A 54 -4.75 -3.32 -8.91
N LEU A 55 -4.10 -3.58 -7.78
CA LEU A 55 -4.72 -3.99 -6.52
C LEU A 55 -4.55 -2.91 -5.43
N THR A 56 -4.22 -1.70 -5.87
CA THR A 56 -4.00 -0.50 -5.05
C THR A 56 -4.91 0.63 -5.55
N ASP A 57 -5.22 1.55 -4.65
CA ASP A 57 -5.94 2.79 -4.91
C ASP A 57 -5.07 3.88 -5.56
N ARG A 58 -3.75 3.74 -5.51
CA ARG A 58 -2.77 4.70 -6.06
C ARG A 58 -1.78 4.06 -7.04
N PRO A 59 -2.27 3.41 -8.12
CA PRO A 59 -1.41 2.72 -9.09
C PRO A 59 -0.39 3.64 -9.76
N GLU A 60 -0.73 4.90 -9.99
CA GLU A 60 0.15 5.92 -10.58
C GLU A 60 1.36 6.27 -9.70
N VAL A 61 1.27 6.02 -8.38
CA VAL A 61 2.39 6.21 -7.44
C VAL A 61 3.21 4.94 -7.34
N ILE A 62 2.55 3.78 -7.24
CA ILE A 62 3.21 2.49 -7.06
C ILE A 62 3.95 2.03 -8.32
N PHE A 63 3.40 2.32 -9.50
CA PHE A 63 3.97 1.95 -10.80
C PHE A 63 4.45 3.18 -11.57
N ALA A 64 4.96 4.20 -10.86
CA ALA A 64 5.61 5.34 -11.49
C ALA A 64 6.90 4.90 -12.21
N ASP A 65 7.38 5.71 -13.13
CA ASP A 65 8.69 5.51 -13.77
C ASP A 65 9.79 5.45 -12.70
N ASP A 66 10.79 4.58 -12.89
CA ASP A 66 11.86 4.24 -11.94
C ASP A 66 11.42 3.58 -10.62
N ALA A 67 10.13 3.28 -10.41
CA ALA A 67 9.69 2.52 -9.25
C ALA A 67 10.22 1.07 -9.29
N GLU A 68 10.59 0.54 -8.12
CA GLU A 68 11.02 -0.85 -7.96
C GLU A 68 9.90 -1.68 -7.33
N VAL A 69 9.62 -2.83 -7.92
CA VAL A 69 8.64 -3.81 -7.43
C VAL A 69 9.28 -5.20 -7.40
N LEU A 70 8.85 -6.03 -6.46
CA LEU A 70 9.28 -7.42 -6.39
C LEU A 70 8.34 -8.30 -7.23
N LEU A 71 8.92 -9.20 -8.01
CA LEU A 71 8.16 -10.23 -8.71
C LEU A 71 7.74 -11.33 -7.72
N GLY A 72 6.44 -11.41 -7.48
CA GLY A 72 5.82 -12.48 -6.70
C GLY A 72 5.48 -13.71 -7.54
N GLY A 73 5.36 -14.87 -6.88
CA GLY A 73 4.79 -16.08 -7.48
C GLY A 73 3.27 -16.01 -7.68
N GLU A 74 2.64 -17.13 -8.04
CA GLU A 74 1.20 -17.18 -8.36
C GLU A 74 0.28 -16.70 -7.24
N GLN A 75 0.69 -16.81 -5.97
CA GLN A 75 -0.09 -16.34 -4.81
C GLN A 75 0.46 -15.03 -4.23
N GLY A 76 1.35 -14.34 -4.96
CA GLY A 76 1.95 -13.07 -4.55
C GLY A 76 3.05 -13.17 -3.49
N GLN A 77 3.50 -14.37 -3.17
CA GLN A 77 4.63 -14.59 -2.27
C GLN A 77 5.96 -14.24 -2.96
N PRO A 78 6.86 -13.51 -2.30
CA PRO A 78 8.23 -13.37 -2.79
C PRO A 78 8.93 -14.74 -2.77
N GLY A 79 9.79 -15.00 -3.76
CA GLY A 79 10.70 -16.15 -3.72
C GLY A 79 11.77 -15.98 -2.61
N GLU A 80 12.62 -17.00 -2.43
CA GLU A 80 13.75 -16.92 -1.48
C GLU A 80 14.72 -15.78 -1.83
N ALA A 81 14.88 -15.51 -3.12
CA ALA A 81 15.55 -14.34 -3.67
C ALA A 81 14.60 -13.69 -4.68
N PRO A 82 13.71 -12.77 -4.25
CA PRO A 82 12.74 -12.17 -5.14
C PRO A 82 13.44 -11.30 -6.18
N GLU A 83 12.99 -11.39 -7.43
CA GLU A 83 13.50 -10.58 -8.52
C GLU A 83 12.94 -9.16 -8.41
N THR A 84 13.82 -8.16 -8.34
CA THR A 84 13.43 -6.75 -8.38
C THR A 84 13.30 -6.29 -9.82
N LEU A 85 12.12 -5.79 -10.19
CA LEU A 85 11.84 -5.21 -11.48
C LEU A 85 11.70 -3.70 -11.34
N ARG A 86 12.44 -2.95 -12.17
CA ARG A 86 12.31 -1.49 -12.26
C ARG A 86 11.38 -1.10 -13.39
N VAL A 87 10.42 -0.23 -13.10
CA VAL A 87 9.46 0.28 -14.08
C VAL A 87 10.15 1.27 -15.02
N GLU A 88 10.28 0.92 -16.30
CA GLU A 88 10.73 1.85 -17.34
C GLU A 88 9.62 2.86 -17.68
N ARG A 89 8.40 2.36 -17.85
CA ARG A 89 7.23 3.20 -18.11
C ARG A 89 5.92 2.52 -17.71
N SER A 90 4.95 3.33 -17.30
CA SER A 90 3.58 2.88 -17.03
C SER A 90 2.54 3.77 -17.70
N ARG A 91 1.47 3.17 -18.23
CA ARG A 91 0.35 3.93 -18.81
C ARG A 91 -1.00 3.24 -18.61
N PRO A 92 -2.10 3.99 -18.46
CA PRO A 92 -3.44 3.43 -18.43
C PRO A 92 -3.78 2.67 -19.73
N PHE A 93 -4.44 1.52 -19.57
CA PHE A 93 -4.95 0.74 -20.69
C PHE A 93 -6.19 -0.06 -20.29
N LYS A 94 -7.33 0.28 -20.88
CA LYS A 94 -8.64 -0.30 -20.52
C LYS A 94 -8.90 -0.14 -19.02
N ARG A 95 -8.99 -1.25 -18.28
CA ARG A 95 -9.24 -1.29 -16.82
C ARG A 95 -7.97 -1.57 -15.99
N GLY A 96 -6.80 -1.49 -16.59
CA GLY A 96 -5.53 -1.73 -15.91
C GLY A 96 -4.40 -0.87 -16.49
N LEU A 97 -3.19 -1.37 -16.36
CA LEU A 97 -1.97 -0.69 -16.80
C LEU A 97 -1.24 -1.53 -17.85
N LEU A 98 -0.54 -0.83 -18.74
CA LEU A 98 0.56 -1.41 -19.49
C LEU A 98 1.85 -0.90 -18.89
N ILE A 99 2.65 -1.83 -18.40
CA ILE A 99 3.92 -1.55 -17.75
C ILE A 99 5.02 -2.16 -18.60
N LYS A 100 6.07 -1.40 -18.84
CA LYS A 100 7.34 -1.90 -19.34
C LYS A 100 8.34 -1.85 -18.18
N PHE A 101 9.02 -2.96 -17.94
CA PHE A 101 10.14 -3.01 -17.00
C PHE A 101 11.45 -2.90 -17.79
N ASP A 102 12.52 -2.50 -17.12
CA ASP A 102 13.86 -2.57 -17.71
C ASP A 102 14.25 -4.01 -18.04
N GLY A 103 14.92 -4.19 -19.18
CA GLY A 103 15.36 -5.51 -19.69
C GLY A 103 15.14 -5.68 -21.18
#